data_AF-A0A091MQP2-F1
#
_entry.id   AF-A0A091MQP2-F1
#
_cell.length_a   1.000
_cell.length_b   1.000
_cell.length_c   1.000
_cell.angle_alpha   90.00
_cell.angle_beta   90.00
_cell.angle_gamma   90.00
#
_symmetry.space_group_name_H-M   'P 1'
#
loop_
_entity.id
_entity.type
_entity.pdbx_description
1 polymer ?
#
loop_
_entity_poly.entity_id
_entity_poly.type
_entity_poly.pdbx_seq_one_letter_code
_entity_poly.pdbx_strand_id
1 'polypeptide(L)' 'HVNMHLDLRPFGCPVCRKQFKMKHHLTEHMKTHTGLRPYTC' A
#
# COMPACT_ATOMS: atom_id res chain seq x y z
N HIS A 1 -21.68 -9.50 0.70
CA HIS A 1 -20.63 -8.52 1.10
C HIS A 1 -19.29 -9.23 1.35
N VAL A 2 -18.87 -10.10 0.44
CA VAL A 2 -17.59 -10.80 0.49
C VAL A 2 -17.37 -11.22 -0.96
N ASN A 3 -16.17 -10.99 -1.51
CA ASN A 3 -15.75 -11.25 -2.91
C ASN A 3 -15.61 -10.04 -3.84
N MET A 4 -15.48 -8.81 -3.32
CA MET A 4 -15.03 -7.68 -4.15
C MET A 4 -13.89 -6.91 -3.48
N HIS A 5 -12.85 -7.64 -3.12
CA HIS A 5 -11.53 -7.05 -2.91
C HIS A 5 -10.42 -8.05 -3.30
N LEU A 6 -10.73 -8.98 -4.20
CA LEU A 6 -9.74 -9.85 -4.85
C LEU A 6 -9.19 -9.16 -6.10
N ASP A 7 -8.84 -7.89 -5.96
CA ASP A 7 -7.88 -7.29 -6.87
C ASP A 7 -6.57 -8.04 -6.59
N LEU A 8 -6.29 -9.04 -7.42
CA LEU A 8 -5.02 -9.77 -7.49
C LEU A 8 -3.92 -8.85 -8.03
N ARG A 9 -3.82 -7.64 -7.49
CA ARG A 9 -2.62 -6.83 -7.53
C ARG A 9 -1.78 -7.36 -6.38
N PRO A 10 -0.76 -8.19 -6.64
CA PRO A 10 0.03 -8.83 -5.59
C PRO A 10 0.73 -7.81 -4.67
N PHE A 11 0.75 -6.54 -5.08
CA PHE A 11 1.34 -5.43 -4.36
C PHE A 11 0.24 -4.48 -3.85
N GLY A 12 -0.40 -4.86 -2.74
CA GLY A 12 -1.31 -4.01 -1.99
C GLY A 12 -0.59 -3.23 -0.89
N CYS A 13 -0.98 -1.98 -0.68
CA CYS A 13 -0.53 -1.19 0.46
C CYS A 13 -1.30 -1.59 1.73
N PRO A 14 -0.64 -1.98 2.83
CA PRO A 14 -1.31 -2.37 4.06
C PRO A 14 -1.92 -1.19 4.83
N VAL A 15 -1.44 0.04 4.58
CA VAL A 15 -1.86 1.25 5.31
C VAL A 15 -3.20 1.78 4.79
N CYS A 16 -3.33 1.96 3.48
CA CYS A 16 -4.53 2.53 2.86
C CYS A 16 -5.25 1.57 1.92
N ARG A 17 -4.84 0.30 1.86
CA ARG A 17 -5.42 -0.75 0.99
C ARG A 17 -5.42 -0.40 -0.51
N LYS A 18 -4.59 0.56 -0.92
CA LYS A 18 -4.39 0.93 -2.32
C LYS A 18 -3.56 -0.14 -3.03
N GLN A 19 -3.90 -0.43 -4.28
CA GLN A 19 -3.40 -1.64 -4.94
C GLN A 19 -2.62 -1.30 -6.22
N PHE A 20 -1.46 -1.92 -6.40
CA PHE A 20 -0.51 -1.59 -7.45
C PHE A 20 -0.21 -2.79 -8.35
N LYS A 21 -0.09 -2.54 -9.65
CA LYS A 21 0.23 -3.59 -10.64
C LYS A 21 1.68 -4.09 -10.53
N MET A 22 2.58 -3.27 -9.94
CA MET A 22 4.02 -3.54 -9.89
C MET A 22 4.62 -3.18 -8.53
N LYS A 23 5.66 -3.92 -8.14
CA LYS A 23 6.36 -3.74 -6.86
C LYS A 23 6.99 -2.35 -6.73
N HIS A 24 7.59 -1.81 -7.80
CA HIS A 24 8.25 -0.50 -7.73
C HIS A 24 7.27 0.64 -7.44
N HIS A 25 6.05 0.59 -7.99
CA HIS A 25 4.99 1.55 -7.67
C HIS A 25 4.54 1.43 -6.21
N LEU A 26 4.42 0.21 -5.67
CA LEU A 26 4.14 0.02 -4.25
C LEU A 26 5.29 0.58 -3.40
N THR A 27 6.55 0.30 -3.74
CA THR A 27 7.71 0.80 -2.99
C THR A 27 7.77 2.33 -2.98
N GLU A 28 7.56 2.99 -4.11
CA GLU A 28 7.49 4.45 -4.18
C GLU A 28 6.31 4.98 -3.35
N HIS A 29 5.14 4.35 -3.47
CA HIS A 29 3.99 4.71 -2.66
C HIS A 29 4.22 4.52 -1.16
N MET A 30 4.92 3.48 -0.72
CA MET A 30 5.23 3.27 0.70
C MET A 30 6.09 4.42 1.26
N LYS A 31 6.92 5.08 0.42
CA LYS A 31 7.67 6.28 0.84
C LYS A 31 6.77 7.44 1.24
N THR A 32 5.56 7.54 0.67
CA THR A 32 4.58 8.57 1.05
C THR A 32 3.97 8.29 2.42
N HIS A 33 3.86 7.01 2.81
CA HIS A 33 3.38 6.60 4.15
C HIS A 33 4.47 6.72 5.20
N THR A 34 5.69 6.30 4.88
CA THR A 34 6.85 6.49 5.75
C THR A 34 7.36 7.93 5.76
N GLY A 35 6.57 8.90 5.27
CA GLY A 35 6.92 10.32 5.20
C GLY A 35 7.63 10.71 6.47
N LEU A 36 8.97 10.85 6.36
CA LEU A 36 9.93 10.82 7.45
C LEU A 36 9.52 11.80 8.55
N ARG A 37 8.75 11.29 9.51
CA ARG A 37 8.59 11.83 10.84
C ARG A 37 8.82 10.66 11.77
N PRO A 38 10.03 10.56 12.35
CA PRO A 38 10.27 9.61 13.41
C PRO A 38 9.45 10.09 14.61
N TYR A 39 8.89 9.16 15.38
CA TYR A 39 8.10 9.41 16.59
C TYR A 39 6.68 9.93 16.38
N THR A 40 5.71 9.13 16.84
CA THR A 40 4.89 9.53 18.00
C THR A 40 4.25 8.30 18.64
N CYS A 41 4.68 8.06 19.89
CA CYS A 41 4.10 7.24 20.98
C CYS A 41 3.92 5.74 20.74
#